data_AF-A0A3D8L8D9-F1
#
_entry.id   AF-A0A3D8L8D9-F1
#
_cell.length_a   1.000
_cell.length_b   1.000
_cell.length_c   1.000
_cell.angle_alpha   90.00
_cell.angle_beta   90.00
_cell.angle_gamma   90.00
#
_symmetry.space_group_name_H-M   'P 1'
#
loop_
_entity.id
_entity.type
_entity.pdbx_description
1 polymer ?
#
loop_
_entity_poly.entity_id
_entity_poly.type
_entity_poly.pdbx_seq_one_letter_code
_entity_poly.pdbx_strand_id
1 'polypeptide(L)'
;MKTMFALLVLFSVALGQQQVKAQSAKTYEEWKKSTPKKRSKTATKPAKATKAKTTAKAEEKTAAPAAMAAPTGTFSGTFPCTDCQGINTELVLNGGADGSSRSFTMKQTYLGKPADKSIVTSSGKWFLAKGNKQNPDAVVLQLIPTEGNIDPMYFLQVSDSEVKLLDRQQAEMQGQQRYSLKKR
;
A
#
# COMPACT_ATOMS: atom_id res chain seq x y z
N MET A 1 -25.68 -33.99 55.92
CA MET A 1 -25.59 -33.18 54.68
C MET A 1 -24.14 -32.81 54.44
N LYS A 2 -23.66 -32.79 53.19
CA LYS A 2 -22.28 -32.41 52.83
C LYS A 2 -22.33 -31.41 51.68
N THR A 3 -21.75 -30.23 51.88
CA THR A 3 -21.51 -29.23 50.83
C THR A 3 -20.05 -28.78 50.97
N MET A 4 -19.28 -28.89 49.89
CA MET A 4 -17.83 -28.67 49.92
C MET A 4 -17.47 -27.20 49.73
N PHE A 5 -16.31 -26.81 50.26
CA PHE A 5 -15.78 -25.45 50.14
C PHE A 5 -15.48 -25.05 48.69
N ALA A 6 -15.63 -23.76 48.40
CA ALA A 6 -15.24 -23.19 47.12
C ALA A 6 -13.72 -23.15 46.95
N LEU A 7 -13.23 -23.52 45.78
CA LEU A 7 -11.85 -23.32 45.34
C LEU A 7 -11.88 -22.93 43.85
N LEU A 8 -12.06 -21.63 43.59
CA LEU A 8 -12.25 -21.07 42.25
C LEU A 8 -11.20 -19.97 42.04
N VAL A 9 -9.98 -20.36 41.72
CA VAL A 9 -8.84 -19.45 41.46
C VAL A 9 -7.96 -20.02 40.35
N LEU A 10 -7.29 -19.13 39.60
CA LEU A 10 -6.20 -19.41 38.65
C LEU A 10 -6.55 -20.17 37.35
N PHE A 11 -7.26 -19.51 36.42
CA PHE A 11 -6.93 -19.64 34.98
C PHE A 11 -7.28 -18.39 34.15
N SER A 12 -6.66 -17.26 34.49
CA SER A 12 -6.90 -15.95 33.84
C SER A 12 -5.61 -15.26 33.39
N VAL A 13 -4.78 -15.97 32.60
CA VAL A 13 -3.56 -15.42 31.97
C VAL A 13 -3.51 -15.81 30.48
N ALA A 14 -2.93 -14.93 29.66
CA ALA A 14 -2.55 -15.18 28.26
C ALA A 14 -3.65 -15.33 27.18
N LEU A 15 -4.68 -14.46 27.18
CA LEU A 15 -5.47 -14.17 25.95
C LEU A 15 -5.27 -12.75 25.38
N GLY A 16 -4.25 -12.02 25.84
CA GLY A 16 -3.95 -10.63 25.43
C GLY A 16 -3.13 -10.46 24.13
N GLN A 17 -2.73 -11.53 23.45
CA GLN A 17 -1.74 -11.48 22.35
C GLN A 17 -2.32 -11.54 20.92
N GLN A 18 -3.61 -11.79 20.74
CA GLN A 18 -4.14 -12.17 19.42
C GLN A 18 -4.46 -11.01 18.45
N GLN A 19 -4.47 -9.74 18.90
CA GLN A 19 -4.91 -8.61 18.06
C GLN A 19 -3.80 -7.89 17.26
N VAL A 20 -2.52 -8.24 17.43
CA VAL A 20 -1.41 -7.63 16.67
C VAL A 20 -1.31 -8.17 15.23
N LYS A 21 -2.19 -9.10 14.82
CA LYS A 21 -2.20 -9.66 13.46
C LYS A 21 -2.75 -8.68 12.42
N ALA A 22 -1.84 -7.88 11.87
CA ALA A 22 -1.96 -7.20 10.57
C ALA A 22 -3.26 -6.41 10.35
N GLN A 23 -3.45 -5.32 11.13
CA GLN A 23 -4.49 -4.32 10.83
C GLN A 23 -4.34 -3.75 9.40
N SER A 24 -3.13 -3.77 8.84
CA SER A 24 -2.84 -3.37 7.46
C SER A 24 -3.56 -4.20 6.39
N ALA A 25 -3.82 -5.49 6.64
CA ALA A 25 -4.40 -6.37 5.62
C ALA A 25 -5.86 -6.03 5.28
N LYS A 26 -6.55 -5.29 6.16
CA LYS A 26 -8.00 -5.02 6.07
C LYS A 26 -8.40 -4.39 4.74
N THR A 27 -7.86 -3.23 4.37
CA THR A 27 -8.37 -2.44 3.24
C THR A 27 -8.28 -3.17 1.90
N TYR A 28 -7.21 -3.94 1.67
CA TYR A 28 -7.08 -4.81 0.49
C TYR A 28 -8.03 -6.01 0.51
N GLU A 29 -8.16 -6.72 1.64
CA GLU A 29 -9.10 -7.85 1.73
C GLU A 29 -10.57 -7.41 1.73
N GLU A 30 -10.88 -6.20 2.20
CA GLU A 30 -12.18 -5.53 2.09
C GLU A 30 -12.48 -5.16 0.64
N TRP A 31 -11.52 -4.55 -0.08
CA TRP A 31 -11.65 -4.28 -1.52
C TRP A 31 -11.87 -5.56 -2.33
N LYS A 32 -11.05 -6.60 -2.14
CA LYS A 32 -11.20 -7.90 -2.83
C LYS A 32 -12.58 -8.52 -2.66
N LYS A 33 -13.17 -8.39 -1.46
CA LYS A 33 -14.51 -8.90 -1.13
C LYS A 33 -15.62 -8.05 -1.75
N SER A 34 -15.42 -6.74 -1.89
CA SER A 34 -16.40 -5.86 -2.53
C SER A 34 -16.35 -5.90 -4.06
N THR A 35 -15.22 -6.28 -4.66
CA THR A 35 -15.09 -6.40 -6.13
C THR A 35 -15.66 -7.70 -6.69
N PRO A 36 -16.68 -7.65 -7.58
CA PRO A 36 -17.10 -8.84 -8.33
C PRO A 36 -16.00 -9.24 -9.34
N LYS A 37 -15.63 -10.53 -9.35
CA LYS A 37 -14.67 -11.09 -10.34
C LYS A 37 -15.19 -10.92 -11.77
N LYS A 38 -14.70 -9.91 -12.50
CA LYS A 38 -14.98 -9.75 -13.95
C LYS A 38 -13.68 -9.62 -14.74
N ARG A 39 -13.48 -10.49 -15.71
CA ARG A 39 -12.28 -10.51 -16.59
C ARG A 39 -12.47 -9.57 -17.79
N SER A 40 -11.42 -8.79 -18.08
CA SER A 40 -10.97 -8.38 -19.42
C SER A 40 -11.67 -7.23 -20.17
N LYS A 41 -10.85 -6.58 -21.04
CA LYS A 41 -11.17 -5.80 -22.26
C LYS A 41 -11.67 -4.35 -22.13
N THR A 42 -10.70 -3.43 -22.04
CA THR A 42 -10.36 -2.38 -23.04
C THR A 42 -11.45 -1.50 -23.69
N ALA A 43 -11.10 -0.22 -23.91
CA ALA A 43 -11.68 0.77 -24.87
C ALA A 43 -12.54 1.94 -24.32
N THR A 44 -11.92 2.74 -23.46
CA THR A 44 -11.86 4.22 -23.49
C THR A 44 -12.79 5.04 -24.43
N LYS A 45 -13.48 6.05 -23.87
CA LYS A 45 -13.67 7.38 -24.51
C LYS A 45 -13.70 8.50 -23.43
N PRO A 46 -13.08 9.69 -23.61
CA PRO A 46 -12.79 10.62 -22.51
C PRO A 46 -13.57 11.97 -22.50
N ALA A 47 -13.32 12.77 -21.44
CA ALA A 47 -13.71 14.18 -21.19
C ALA A 47 -15.19 14.42 -20.76
N LYS A 48 -15.57 15.50 -20.04
CA LYS A 48 -14.86 16.77 -19.70
C LYS A 48 -15.30 17.31 -18.30
N ALA A 49 -14.69 18.42 -17.85
CA ALA A 49 -14.85 19.08 -16.53
C ALA A 49 -16.27 19.62 -16.19
N THR A 50 -16.54 20.14 -14.97
CA THR A 50 -16.36 21.59 -14.61
C THR A 50 -16.46 21.86 -13.06
N LYS A 51 -16.04 23.05 -12.60
CA LYS A 51 -15.85 23.53 -11.20
C LYS A 51 -17.13 23.91 -10.41
N ALA A 52 -17.06 23.77 -9.08
CA ALA A 52 -17.42 24.76 -8.02
C ALA A 52 -16.75 24.30 -6.69
N LYS A 53 -15.84 25.03 -6.01
CA LYS A 53 -15.91 26.29 -5.23
C LYS A 53 -17.03 26.34 -4.17
N THR A 54 -16.65 26.32 -2.88
CA THR A 54 -16.91 27.37 -1.85
C THR A 54 -16.19 27.06 -0.52
N THR A 55 -15.89 28.11 0.26
CA THR A 55 -15.27 28.17 1.61
C THR A 55 -16.22 27.68 2.74
N ALA A 56 -15.84 27.49 4.01
CA ALA A 56 -14.53 27.61 4.69
C ALA A 56 -14.16 26.24 5.34
N LYS A 57 -13.87 26.00 6.64
CA LYS A 57 -13.74 26.79 7.90
C LYS A 57 -12.65 26.12 8.78
N ALA A 58 -11.84 26.90 9.49
CA ALA A 58 -10.80 26.37 10.38
C ALA A 58 -11.36 25.91 11.74
N GLU A 59 -10.87 24.78 12.25
CA GLU A 59 -10.94 24.46 13.68
C GLU A 59 -9.72 23.62 14.07
N GLU A 60 -8.92 24.17 14.97
CA GLU A 60 -7.65 23.58 15.39
C GLU A 60 -7.92 22.50 16.44
N LYS A 61 -7.68 21.23 16.08
CA LYS A 61 -7.87 20.09 17.00
C LYS A 61 -6.54 19.45 17.33
N THR A 62 -6.15 19.60 18.61
CA THR A 62 -5.09 18.94 19.37
C THR A 62 -4.29 17.88 18.60
N ALA A 63 -3.00 18.16 18.38
CA ALA A 63 -2.10 17.29 17.63
C ALA A 63 -1.93 15.90 18.28
N ALA A 64 -2.68 14.92 17.77
CA ALA A 64 -2.24 13.54 17.76
C ALA A 64 -0.88 13.43 17.02
N PRO A 65 -0.03 12.41 17.31
CA PRO A 65 1.24 12.23 16.61
C PRO A 65 1.00 12.27 15.09
N ALA A 66 1.70 13.20 14.42
CA ALA A 66 1.33 13.64 13.08
C ALA A 66 1.33 12.47 12.08
N ALA A 67 0.14 12.07 11.63
CA ALA A 67 -0.01 11.03 10.64
C ALA A 67 0.72 11.45 9.35
N MET A 68 1.69 10.64 8.91
CA MET A 68 2.50 10.94 7.73
C MET A 68 1.60 11.22 6.53
N ALA A 69 1.81 12.37 5.88
CA ALA A 69 0.98 12.80 4.76
C ALA A 69 1.04 11.77 3.62
N ALA A 70 -0.10 11.50 3.00
CA ALA A 70 -0.20 10.50 1.94
C ALA A 70 0.73 10.85 0.76
N PRO A 71 1.61 9.93 0.32
CA PRO A 71 2.62 10.22 -0.68
C PRO A 71 1.97 10.39 -2.05
N THR A 72 2.39 11.43 -2.77
CA THR A 72 1.80 11.86 -4.04
C THR A 72 2.87 12.42 -4.97
N GLY A 73 2.61 12.35 -6.28
CA GLY A 73 3.57 12.70 -7.33
C GLY A 73 4.34 11.50 -7.87
N THR A 74 5.44 11.77 -8.58
CA THR A 74 6.24 10.73 -9.26
C THR A 74 7.41 10.28 -8.39
N PHE A 75 7.55 8.97 -8.21
CA PHE A 75 8.64 8.30 -7.53
C PHE A 75 9.40 7.42 -8.53
N SER A 76 10.72 7.27 -8.35
CA SER A 76 11.52 6.41 -9.23
C SER A 76 12.76 5.83 -8.55
N GLY A 77 13.29 4.75 -9.13
CA GLY A 77 14.49 4.06 -8.68
C GLY A 77 14.69 2.76 -9.48
N THR A 78 15.85 2.13 -9.33
CA THR A 78 16.16 0.84 -9.98
C THR A 78 16.17 -0.26 -8.94
N PHE A 79 15.25 -1.21 -9.04
CA PHE A 79 15.27 -2.42 -8.21
C PHE A 79 16.29 -3.45 -8.75
N PRO A 80 16.85 -4.30 -7.88
CA PRO A 80 17.62 -5.47 -8.33
C PRO A 80 16.73 -6.42 -9.16
N CYS A 81 17.37 -7.25 -9.98
CA CYS A 81 16.74 -8.19 -10.89
C CYS A 81 17.57 -9.48 -10.92
N THR A 82 16.92 -10.65 -10.90
CA THR A 82 17.62 -11.94 -10.82
C THR A 82 18.25 -12.34 -12.15
N ASP A 83 17.63 -11.95 -13.27
CA ASP A 83 17.96 -12.37 -14.63
C ASP A 83 18.13 -11.19 -15.60
N CYS A 84 18.28 -9.98 -15.07
CA CYS A 84 18.47 -8.74 -15.84
C CYS A 84 19.32 -7.73 -15.05
N GLN A 85 19.73 -6.62 -15.68
CA GLN A 85 20.65 -5.66 -15.06
C GLN A 85 19.99 -4.77 -13.99
N GLY A 86 18.66 -4.82 -13.89
CA GLY A 86 17.85 -4.07 -12.94
C GLY A 86 16.48 -3.73 -13.51
N ILE A 87 15.55 -3.32 -12.66
CA ILE A 87 14.20 -2.86 -13.08
C ILE A 87 14.08 -1.38 -12.75
N ASN A 88 14.35 -0.52 -13.74
CA ASN A 88 14.12 0.91 -13.61
C ASN A 88 12.61 1.15 -13.53
N THR A 89 12.15 1.61 -12.38
CA THR A 89 10.73 1.71 -12.03
C THR A 89 10.36 3.17 -11.81
N GLU A 90 9.25 3.58 -12.42
CA GLU A 90 8.62 4.89 -12.29
C GLU A 90 7.18 4.69 -11.85
N LEU A 91 6.80 5.26 -10.71
CA LEU A 91 5.51 5.11 -10.05
C LEU A 91 4.90 6.50 -9.81
N VAL A 92 3.74 6.78 -10.38
CA VAL A 92 3.00 8.03 -10.17
C VAL A 92 1.83 7.77 -9.23
N LEU A 93 1.81 8.44 -8.08
CA LEU A 93 0.75 8.36 -7.08
C LEU A 93 -0.15 9.61 -7.16
N ASN A 94 -1.41 9.39 -7.55
CA ASN A 94 -2.44 10.42 -7.67
C ASN A 94 -3.51 10.24 -6.58
N GLY A 95 -4.12 11.34 -6.13
CA GLY A 95 -5.22 11.36 -5.16
C GLY A 95 -4.94 12.25 -3.95
N GLY A 96 -6.00 12.80 -3.35
CA GLY A 96 -5.89 13.74 -2.24
C GLY A 96 -5.65 13.10 -0.86
N ALA A 97 -5.48 13.97 0.14
CA ALA A 97 -5.41 13.58 1.55
C ALA A 97 -6.68 12.88 2.05
N ASP A 98 -7.84 13.28 1.50
CA ASP A 98 -9.18 12.69 1.70
C ASP A 98 -9.28 11.22 1.24
N GLY A 99 -8.46 10.82 0.26
CA GLY A 99 -8.35 9.44 -0.21
C GLY A 99 -9.39 8.99 -1.24
N SER A 100 -10.50 9.72 -1.40
CA SER A 100 -11.65 9.36 -2.26
C SER A 100 -11.29 8.97 -3.69
N SER A 101 -10.24 9.61 -4.25
CA SER A 101 -9.85 9.48 -5.66
C SER A 101 -8.41 8.98 -5.87
N ARG A 102 -7.90 8.10 -5.00
CA ARG A 102 -6.55 7.53 -5.16
C ARG A 102 -6.41 6.61 -6.38
N SER A 103 -5.41 6.85 -7.22
CA SER A 103 -5.04 6.01 -8.37
C SER A 103 -3.53 6.07 -8.65
N PHE A 104 -3.00 5.04 -9.30
CA PHE A 104 -1.59 4.98 -9.70
C PHE A 104 -1.43 4.61 -11.17
N THR A 105 -0.30 5.02 -11.74
CA THR A 105 0.29 4.42 -12.94
C THR A 105 1.73 4.03 -12.63
N MET A 106 2.18 2.89 -13.17
CA MET A 106 3.55 2.42 -13.00
C MET A 106 4.13 1.94 -14.34
N LYS A 107 5.40 2.27 -14.57
CA LYS A 107 6.20 1.84 -15.72
C LYS A 107 7.47 1.18 -15.19
N GLN A 108 7.74 -0.04 -15.64
CA GLN A 108 8.90 -0.84 -15.27
C GLN A 108 9.69 -1.17 -16.52
N THR A 109 10.99 -0.84 -16.53
CA THR A 109 11.91 -1.11 -17.63
C THR A 109 13.00 -2.08 -17.18
N TYR A 110 12.94 -3.31 -17.70
CA TYR A 110 13.86 -4.41 -17.43
C TYR A 110 15.16 -4.21 -18.25
N LEU A 111 16.21 -3.78 -17.56
CA LEU A 111 17.48 -3.37 -18.18
C LEU A 111 18.24 -4.61 -18.71
N GLY A 112 18.73 -4.52 -19.94
CA GLY A 112 19.40 -5.63 -20.62
C GLY A 112 18.45 -6.69 -21.23
N LYS A 113 17.13 -6.46 -21.26
CA LYS A 113 16.18 -7.28 -22.03
C LYS A 113 15.92 -6.69 -23.43
N PRO A 114 15.55 -7.53 -24.44
CA PRO A 114 15.10 -7.05 -25.75
C PRO A 114 13.94 -6.06 -25.68
N ALA A 115 13.90 -5.09 -26.61
CA ALA A 115 12.99 -3.94 -26.54
C ALA A 115 11.49 -4.29 -26.54
N ASP A 116 11.10 -5.38 -27.22
CA ASP A 116 9.74 -5.90 -27.26
C ASP A 116 9.28 -6.52 -25.93
N LYS A 117 10.22 -6.81 -25.03
CA LYS A 117 10.00 -7.43 -23.71
C LYS A 117 10.52 -6.59 -22.54
N SER A 118 11.09 -5.42 -22.81
CA SER A 118 11.77 -4.62 -21.77
C SER A 118 10.84 -3.71 -20.97
N ILE A 119 9.67 -3.35 -21.48
CA ILE A 119 8.74 -2.41 -20.82
C ILE A 119 7.45 -3.13 -20.39
N VAL A 120 7.12 -3.00 -19.10
CA VAL A 120 5.81 -3.38 -18.53
C VAL A 120 5.15 -2.13 -17.95
N THR A 121 3.86 -1.94 -18.24
CA THR A 121 3.05 -0.85 -17.68
C THR A 121 1.81 -1.39 -16.98
N SER A 122 1.41 -0.69 -15.91
CA SER A 122 0.22 -1.02 -15.13
C SER A 122 -0.45 0.23 -14.56
N SER A 123 -1.73 0.12 -14.22
CA SER A 123 -2.51 1.18 -13.59
C SER A 123 -3.50 0.59 -12.59
N GLY A 124 -4.00 1.41 -11.66
CA GLY A 124 -5.06 0.98 -10.76
C GLY A 124 -5.32 1.88 -9.59
N LYS A 125 -5.80 1.29 -8.50
CA LYS A 125 -6.15 1.97 -7.24
C LYS A 125 -5.03 1.78 -6.22
N TRP A 126 -4.90 2.69 -5.27
CA TRP A 126 -4.01 2.48 -4.12
C TRP A 126 -4.63 2.93 -2.81
N PHE A 127 -4.22 2.25 -1.75
CA PHE A 127 -4.73 2.42 -0.40
C PHE A 127 -3.56 2.61 0.58
N LEU A 128 -3.85 3.19 1.74
CA LEU A 128 -2.91 3.23 2.88
C LEU A 128 -3.47 2.35 3.99
N ALA A 129 -2.58 1.64 4.68
CA ALA A 129 -2.93 0.73 5.75
C ALA A 129 -1.89 0.77 6.89
N LYS A 130 -2.32 0.58 8.14
CA LYS A 130 -1.45 0.72 9.31
C LYS A 130 -0.80 -0.59 9.75
N GLY A 131 0.51 -0.54 9.94
CA GLY A 131 1.38 -1.58 10.46
C GLY A 131 1.97 -2.51 9.39
N ASN A 132 3.02 -3.22 9.76
CA ASN A 132 3.44 -4.47 9.12
C ASN A 132 3.86 -5.48 10.22
N LYS A 133 4.56 -6.57 9.87
CA LYS A 133 5.01 -7.57 10.87
C LYS A 133 6.16 -7.07 11.76
N GLN A 134 6.93 -6.09 11.29
CA GLN A 134 8.10 -5.54 11.96
C GLN A 134 7.77 -4.33 12.85
N ASN A 135 6.82 -3.50 12.41
CA ASN A 135 6.47 -2.22 13.02
C ASN A 135 4.95 -2.01 12.96
N PRO A 136 4.23 -1.95 14.09
CA PRO A 136 2.78 -1.74 14.11
C PRO A 136 2.35 -0.32 13.72
N ASP A 137 3.27 0.64 13.72
CA ASP A 137 3.03 2.05 13.36
C ASP A 137 3.49 2.41 11.94
N ALA A 138 4.02 1.44 11.19
CA ALA A 138 4.33 1.60 9.77
C ALA A 138 3.11 2.06 8.95
N VAL A 139 3.34 2.79 7.86
CA VAL A 139 2.31 3.10 6.85
C VAL A 139 2.62 2.31 5.59
N VAL A 140 1.73 1.39 5.22
CA VAL A 140 1.87 0.52 4.04
C VAL A 140 0.96 1.01 2.91
N LEU A 141 1.56 1.38 1.79
CA LEU A 141 0.87 1.59 0.52
C LEU A 141 0.55 0.22 -0.09
N GLN A 142 -0.67 0.09 -0.61
CA GLN A 142 -1.16 -1.13 -1.26
C GLN A 142 -1.59 -0.75 -2.69
N LEU A 143 -0.76 -1.09 -3.68
CA LEU A 143 -1.01 -0.85 -5.10
C LEU A 143 -1.82 -2.02 -5.65
N ILE A 144 -3.02 -1.73 -6.12
CA ILE A 144 -4.02 -2.72 -6.56
C ILE A 144 -4.27 -2.51 -8.07
N PRO A 145 -3.61 -3.31 -8.95
CA PRO A 145 -3.73 -3.18 -10.39
C PRO A 145 -5.15 -3.45 -10.87
N THR A 146 -5.64 -2.59 -11.76
CA THR A 146 -6.84 -2.85 -12.59
C THR A 146 -6.47 -3.00 -14.06
N GLU A 147 -5.30 -2.51 -14.47
CA GLU A 147 -4.71 -2.68 -15.80
C GLU A 147 -3.23 -3.06 -15.69
N GLY A 148 -2.73 -3.79 -16.68
CA GLY A 148 -1.42 -4.45 -16.63
C GLY A 148 -1.49 -5.81 -15.91
N ASN A 149 -0.79 -6.81 -16.43
CA ASN A 149 -0.83 -8.18 -15.90
C ASN A 149 0.25 -8.38 -14.81
N ILE A 150 0.08 -7.71 -13.67
CA ILE A 150 0.98 -7.80 -12.51
C ILE A 150 0.20 -8.13 -11.23
N ASP A 151 0.88 -8.76 -10.27
CA ASP A 151 0.36 -8.94 -8.91
C ASP A 151 0.28 -7.61 -8.15
N PRO A 152 -0.59 -7.48 -7.13
CA PRO A 152 -0.58 -6.36 -6.20
C PRO A 152 0.77 -6.18 -5.50
N MET A 153 1.20 -4.92 -5.36
CA MET A 153 2.50 -4.55 -4.80
C MET A 153 2.33 -3.72 -3.53
N TYR A 154 3.25 -3.90 -2.59
CA TYR A 154 3.20 -3.27 -1.27
C TYR A 154 4.46 -2.45 -1.04
N PHE A 155 4.32 -1.25 -0.49
CA PHE A 155 5.44 -0.36 -0.18
C PHE A 155 5.30 0.20 1.24
N LEU A 156 6.39 0.19 1.99
CA LEU A 156 6.50 0.97 3.22
C LEU A 156 6.71 2.44 2.84
N GLN A 157 5.89 3.32 3.40
CA GLN A 157 6.18 4.75 3.39
C GLN A 157 7.33 5.05 4.34
N VAL A 158 8.45 5.53 3.81
CA VAL A 158 9.62 5.95 4.60
C VAL A 158 9.52 7.45 4.90
N SER A 159 9.02 8.23 3.95
CA SER A 159 8.68 9.66 4.11
C SER A 159 7.56 10.07 3.14
N ASP A 160 7.28 11.36 2.99
CA ASP A 160 6.48 11.92 1.88
C ASP A 160 7.15 11.79 0.49
N SER A 161 8.42 11.37 0.50
CA SER A 161 9.41 11.52 -0.57
C SER A 161 10.24 10.24 -0.83
N GLU A 162 10.11 9.20 -0.01
CA GLU A 162 10.69 7.87 -0.23
C GLU A 162 9.69 6.76 0.15
N VAL A 163 9.57 5.76 -0.71
CA VAL A 163 8.76 4.54 -0.50
C VAL A 163 9.62 3.31 -0.79
N LYS A 164 9.57 2.28 0.07
CA LYS A 164 10.40 1.07 -0.03
C LYS A 164 9.55 -0.16 -0.32
N LEU A 165 9.89 -0.91 -1.37
CA LEU A 165 9.19 -2.14 -1.75
C LEU A 165 9.22 -3.17 -0.60
N LEU A 166 8.09 -3.85 -0.41
CA LEU A 166 7.90 -4.94 0.56
C LEU A 166 7.64 -6.26 -0.18
N ASP A 167 7.76 -7.38 0.54
CA ASP A 167 7.39 -8.68 0.01
C ASP A 167 5.86 -8.85 -0.14
N ARG A 168 5.44 -9.99 -0.72
CA ARG A 168 4.02 -10.33 -0.94
C ARG A 168 3.21 -10.49 0.36
N GLN A 169 3.89 -10.52 1.50
CA GLN A 169 3.37 -10.67 2.86
C GLN A 169 3.50 -9.37 3.68
N GLN A 170 3.77 -8.24 3.00
CA GLN A 170 3.96 -6.88 3.54
C GLN A 170 5.15 -6.75 4.52
N ALA A 171 6.07 -7.70 4.52
CA ALA A 171 7.27 -7.65 5.35
C ALA A 171 8.45 -7.00 4.60
N GLU A 172 9.37 -6.41 5.36
CA GLU A 172 10.55 -5.77 4.82
C GLU A 172 11.58 -6.78 4.32
N MET A 173 11.95 -6.65 3.05
CA MET A 173 12.96 -7.49 2.39
C MET A 173 14.34 -7.27 3.02
N GLN A 174 15.07 -8.36 3.25
CA GLN A 174 16.37 -8.36 3.91
C GLN A 174 17.53 -8.33 2.91
N GLY A 175 18.67 -7.76 3.32
CA GLY A 175 19.91 -7.70 2.53
C GLY A 175 20.38 -6.29 2.19
N GLN A 176 21.50 -6.19 1.47
CA GLN A 176 22.14 -4.91 1.11
C GLN A 176 21.54 -4.23 -0.13
N GLN A 177 20.63 -4.90 -0.85
CA GLN A 177 20.07 -4.40 -2.10
C GLN A 177 19.08 -3.24 -1.85
N ARG A 178 19.05 -2.25 -2.77
CA ARG A 178 18.19 -1.07 -2.62
C ARG A 178 16.82 -1.32 -3.24
N TYR A 179 15.79 -1.22 -2.40
CA TYR A 179 14.38 -1.42 -2.75
C TYR A 179 13.54 -0.13 -2.65
N SER A 180 14.19 1.03 -2.59
CA SER A 180 13.53 2.34 -2.47
C SER A 180 13.26 2.99 -3.82
N LEU A 181 12.09 3.60 -3.97
CA LEU A 181 11.80 4.64 -4.95
C LEU A 181 11.81 6.00 -4.24
N LYS A 182 12.51 6.98 -4.80
CA LYS A 182 12.54 8.37 -4.32
C LYS A 182 11.76 9.28 -5.24
N LYS A 183 11.16 10.32 -4.68
CA LYS A 183 10.40 11.35 -5.40
C LYS A 183 11.30 12.07 -6.42
N ARG A 184 10.72 12.42 -7.57
CA ARG A 184 11.32 13.26 -8.62
C ARG A 184 11.08 14.74 -8.33
#